data_AF-A0A8J6B1K7-F1
#
_entry.id   AF-A0A8J6B1K7-F1
#
_cell.length_a   1.000
_cell.length_b   1.000
_cell.length_c   1.000
_cell.angle_alpha   90.00
_cell.angle_beta   90.00
_cell.angle_gamma   90.00
#
_symmetry.space_group_name_H-M   'P 1'
#
loop_
_entity.id
_entity.type
_entity.pdbx_description
1 polymer ?
#
loop_
_entity_poly.entity_id
_entity_poly.type
_entity_poly.pdbx_seq_one_letter_code
_entity_poly.pdbx_strand_id
1 'polypeptide(L)'
;MSFFFFSISFVLSTQKSSTKALNKRVCVIDEIGKMELFSQPFTSAVGKVLDNPSVVVLGTLPVSKGRLLPFVEEIRHRQDVKLFNVTKQNRDEIVHEIVTSIEECRIEKSK
;
A
#
# COMPACT_ATOMS: atom_id res chain seq x y z
N MET A 1 22.39 7.12 19.43
CA MET A 1 22.16 6.41 18.15
C MET A 1 20.68 6.06 18.09
N SER A 2 19.85 7.03 17.72
CA SER A 2 18.40 6.88 17.73
C SER A 2 18.01 6.10 16.49
N PHE A 3 17.82 4.79 16.64
CA PHE A 3 17.12 3.99 15.66
C PHE A 3 15.78 4.66 15.40
N PHE A 4 15.58 5.08 14.14
CA PHE A 4 14.37 5.71 13.69
C PHE A 4 13.16 4.87 14.12
N PHE A 5 12.35 5.42 15.02
CA PHE A 5 10.97 4.98 15.20
C PHE A 5 10.20 5.44 13.96
N PHE A 6 10.31 4.67 12.87
CA PHE A 6 9.42 4.79 11.74
C PHE A 6 8.10 4.15 12.14
N SER A 7 7.12 4.99 12.45
CA SER A 7 5.75 4.61 12.13
C SER A 7 5.73 4.36 10.62
N ILE A 8 5.39 3.15 10.19
CA ILE A 8 5.30 2.78 8.78
C ILE A 8 3.81 2.69 8.48
N SER A 9 3.35 3.42 7.46
CA SER A 9 1.99 3.27 6.95
C SER A 9 2.02 2.26 5.81
N PHE A 10 1.44 1.07 6.00
CA PHE A 10 1.21 0.19 4.87
C PHE A 10 0.03 0.71 4.06
N VAL A 11 0.21 0.77 2.75
CA VAL A 11 -0.84 0.98 1.76
C VAL A 11 -1.20 -0.37 1.19
N LEU A 12 -2.47 -0.70 1.31
CA LEU A 12 -3.08 -1.79 0.57
C LEU A 12 -4.06 -1.18 -0.43
N SER A 13 -3.70 -1.09 -1.71
CA SER A 13 -4.61 -0.62 -2.75
C SER A 13 -5.41 -1.78 -3.33
N THR A 14 -6.73 -1.59 -3.39
CA THR A 14 -7.74 -2.60 -3.67
C THR A 14 -8.74 -2.04 -4.67
N GLN A 15 -8.41 -2.06 -5.96
CA GLN A 15 -9.40 -1.76 -6.99
C GLN A 15 -10.51 -2.83 -6.95
N LYS A 16 -11.75 -2.37 -6.74
CA LYS A 16 -12.95 -3.22 -6.73
C LYS A 16 -13.31 -3.55 -8.17
N SER A 17 -12.60 -4.53 -8.73
CA SER A 17 -12.85 -4.98 -10.09
C SER A 17 -14.16 -5.76 -10.19
N SER A 18 -14.99 -5.39 -11.15
CA SER A 18 -16.15 -6.16 -11.62
C SER A 18 -15.76 -7.45 -12.35
N THR A 19 -14.47 -7.73 -12.57
CA THR A 19 -14.00 -8.93 -13.29
C THR A 19 -13.45 -9.97 -12.34
N LYS A 20 -14.06 -11.17 -12.37
CA LYS A 20 -13.73 -12.39 -11.61
C LYS A 20 -12.31 -12.90 -11.92
N ALA A 21 -11.28 -12.20 -11.46
CA ALA A 21 -9.91 -12.69 -11.56
C ALA A 21 -9.63 -13.60 -10.35
N LEU A 22 -9.76 -14.91 -10.54
CA LEU A 22 -9.53 -15.96 -9.53
C LEU A 22 -8.10 -15.99 -8.95
N ASN A 23 -7.18 -15.15 -9.43
CA ASN A 23 -5.80 -15.07 -8.99
C ASN A 23 -5.24 -13.64 -9.16
N LYS A 24 -5.64 -12.71 -8.29
CA LYS A 24 -4.99 -11.39 -8.27
C LYS A 24 -3.51 -11.54 -7.88
N ARG A 25 -2.63 -10.90 -8.65
CA ARG A 25 -1.18 -10.87 -8.36
C ARG A 25 -0.93 -9.90 -7.21
N VAL A 26 0.05 -10.19 -6.36
CA VAL A 26 0.48 -9.27 -5.30
C VAL A 26 1.74 -8.55 -5.77
N CYS A 27 1.71 -7.22 -5.82
CA CYS A 27 2.87 -6.39 -6.07
C CYS A 27 3.32 -5.79 -4.74
N VAL A 28 4.59 -5.99 -4.40
CA VAL A 28 5.19 -5.47 -3.18
C VAL A 28 6.13 -4.33 -3.53
N ILE A 29 5.93 -3.18 -2.91
CA ILE A 29 6.76 -1.97 -3.08
C ILE A 29 7.24 -1.55 -1.70
N ASP A 30 8.47 -1.93 -1.37
CA ASP A 30 9.09 -1.43 -0.14
C ASP A 30 9.55 0.01 -0.39
N GLU A 31 8.96 0.93 0.35
CA GLU A 31 9.16 2.37 0.37
C GLU A 31 8.71 3.12 -0.91
N ILE A 32 7.58 3.80 -0.82
CA ILE A 32 7.13 4.83 -1.78
C ILE A 32 7.46 6.19 -1.17
N GLY A 33 8.73 6.55 -1.25
CA GLY A 33 9.31 7.68 -0.54
C GLY A 33 9.76 8.82 -1.44
N LYS A 34 10.42 9.80 -0.81
CA LYS A 34 10.90 11.00 -1.50
C LYS A 34 11.89 10.66 -2.61
N MET A 35 12.69 9.61 -2.45
CA MET A 35 13.75 9.27 -3.41
C MET A 35 13.18 8.68 -4.69
N GLU A 36 12.13 7.88 -4.58
CA GLU A 36 11.48 7.21 -5.70
C GLU A 36 10.60 8.18 -6.51
N LEU A 37 10.07 9.23 -5.87
CA LEU A 37 9.29 10.28 -6.54
C LEU A 37 10.09 11.19 -7.46
N PHE A 38 11.43 11.18 -7.37
CA PHE A 38 12.27 11.89 -8.35
C PHE A 38 12.36 11.14 -9.70
N SER A 39 11.90 9.90 -9.76
CA SER A 39 11.84 9.10 -10.98
C SER A 39 10.44 9.13 -11.59
N GLN A 40 10.26 9.88 -12.69
CA GLN A 40 9.00 9.86 -13.45
C GLN A 40 8.59 8.46 -13.94
N PRO A 41 9.53 7.60 -14.39
CA PRO A 41 9.18 6.21 -14.73
C PRO A 41 8.59 5.45 -13.54
N PHE A 42 9.10 5.68 -12.33
CA PHE A 42 8.61 5.03 -11.12
C PHE A 42 7.19 5.50 -10.77
N THR A 43 6.95 6.82 -10.71
CA THR A 43 5.60 7.34 -10.38
C THR A 43 4.54 6.88 -11.38
N SER A 44 4.88 6.86 -12.67
CA SER A 44 4.00 6.33 -13.72
C SER A 44 3.74 4.82 -13.57
N ALA A 45 4.77 4.04 -13.24
CA ALA A 45 4.62 2.61 -13.00
C ALA A 45 3.74 2.32 -11.78
N VAL A 46 3.97 3.01 -10.67
CA VAL A 46 3.17 2.86 -9.45
C VAL A 46 1.72 3.23 -9.71
N GLY A 47 1.44 4.36 -10.39
CA GLY A 47 0.09 4.73 -10.79
C GLY A 47 -0.60 3.66 -11.63
N LYS A 48 0.08 3.10 -12.64
CA LYS A 48 -0.46 2.02 -13.48
C LYS A 48 -0.76 0.74 -12.70
N VAL A 49 0.05 0.40 -11.69
CA VAL A 49 -0.18 -0.79 -10.87
C VAL A 49 -1.33 -0.56 -9.89
N LEU A 50 -1.42 0.62 -9.29
CA LEU A 50 -2.54 1.00 -8.42
C LEU A 50 -3.88 1.02 -9.17
N ASP A 51 -3.87 1.43 -10.44
CA ASP A 51 -5.06 1.43 -11.28
C ASP A 51 -5.37 0.04 -11.89
N ASN A 52 -4.54 -0.98 -11.63
CA ASN A 52 -4.72 -2.31 -12.20
C ASN A 52 -5.66 -3.18 -11.33
N PRO A 53 -6.86 -3.53 -11.81
CA PRO A 53 -7.83 -4.31 -11.04
C PRO A 53 -7.40 -5.76 -10.72
N SER A 54 -6.41 -6.28 -11.44
CA SER A 54 -5.91 -7.66 -11.28
C SER A 54 -4.70 -7.75 -10.34
N VAL A 55 -4.29 -6.62 -9.73
CA VAL A 55 -3.14 -6.54 -8.85
C VAL A 55 -3.55 -5.97 -7.49
N VAL A 56 -3.06 -6.58 -6.43
CA VAL A 56 -3.11 -6.05 -5.07
C VAL A 56 -1.75 -5.43 -4.78
N VAL A 57 -1.71 -4.14 -4.44
CA VAL A 57 -0.46 -3.45 -4.11
C VAL A 57 -0.30 -3.42 -2.60
N LEU A 58 0.79 -3.98 -2.12
CA LEU A 58 1.26 -3.83 -0.76
C LEU A 58 2.50 -2.93 -0.80
N GLY A 59 2.41 -1.74 -0.19
CA GLY A 59 3.58 -0.87 -0.10
C GLY A 59 3.70 -0.15 1.23
N THR A 60 4.88 0.39 1.50
CA THR A 60 5.14 1.18 2.70
C THR A 60 5.27 2.65 2.32
N LEU A 61 4.52 3.53 3.00
CA LEU A 61 4.65 4.97 2.87
C LEU A 61 5.44 5.52 4.05
N PRO A 62 6.34 6.50 3.82
CA PRO A 62 6.95 7.22 4.91
C PRO A 62 5.89 8.02 5.66
N VAL A 63 5.99 8.02 6.99
CA VAL A 63 5.20 8.92 7.82
C VAL A 63 5.81 10.31 7.70
N SER A 64 5.15 11.16 6.92
CA SER A 64 5.52 12.54 6.66
C SER A 64 5.62 13.33 7.97
N LYS A 65 6.81 13.43 8.57
CA LYS A 65 7.11 14.35 9.69
C LYS A 65 7.48 15.76 9.22
N GLY A 66 7.20 16.10 7.96
CA GLY A 66 7.67 17.33 7.32
C GLY A 66 6.97 17.60 5.99
N ARG A 67 7.74 17.70 4.89
CA ARG A 67 7.23 18.06 3.57
C ARG A 67 6.24 17.02 3.04
N LEU A 68 5.00 17.46 2.79
CA LEU A 68 3.99 16.66 2.11
C LEU A 68 4.47 16.33 0.69
N LEU A 69 4.45 15.06 0.35
CA LEU A 69 4.75 14.57 -1.00
C LEU A 69 3.41 14.39 -1.71
N PRO A 70 3.09 15.20 -2.75
CA PRO A 70 1.76 15.18 -3.37
C PRO A 70 1.29 13.78 -3.79
N PHE A 71 2.18 12.97 -4.34
CA PHE A 71 1.88 11.59 -4.75
C PHE A 71 1.60 10.64 -3.58
N VAL A 72 2.30 10.79 -2.45
CA VAL A 72 2.04 9.99 -1.24
C VAL A 72 0.70 10.37 -0.64
N GLU A 73 0.37 11.66 -0.61
CA GLU A 73 -0.94 12.12 -0.17
C GLU A 73 -2.05 11.67 -1.11
N GLU A 74 -1.81 11.69 -2.43
CA GLU A 74 -2.76 11.15 -3.41
C GLU A 74 -3.10 9.69 -3.09
N ILE A 75 -2.09 8.83 -2.94
CA ILE A 75 -2.28 7.41 -2.57
C ILE A 75 -3.01 7.29 -1.23
N ARG A 76 -2.66 8.11 -0.23
CA ARG A 76 -3.28 8.09 1.10
C ARG A 76 -4.78 8.42 1.07
N HIS A 77 -5.20 9.34 0.19
CA HIS A 77 -6.59 9.79 0.09
C HIS A 77 -7.45 8.93 -0.86
N ARG A 78 -6.87 7.94 -1.54
CA ARG A 78 -7.67 7.06 -2.40
C ARG A 78 -8.61 6.19 -1.55
N GLN A 79 -9.86 6.10 -1.98
CA GLN A 79 -10.88 5.28 -1.31
C GLN A 79 -10.62 3.78 -1.46
N ASP A 80 -9.79 3.39 -2.43
CA ASP A 80 -9.38 2.00 -2.66
C ASP A 80 -8.17 1.59 -1.81
N VAL A 81 -7.62 2.49 -0.98
CA VAL A 81 -6.45 2.23 -0.15
C VAL A 81 -6.83 2.02 1.32
N LYS A 82 -6.34 0.92 1.90
CA LYS A 82 -6.35 0.67 3.35
C LYS A 82 -4.98 1.01 3.93
N LEU A 83 -4.98 1.86 4.96
CA LEU A 83 -3.78 2.30 5.66
C LEU A 83 -3.63 1.54 6.98
N PHE A 84 -2.49 0.90 7.18
CA PHE A 84 -2.14 0.29 8.47
C PHE A 84 -1.00 1.05 9.11
N ASN A 85 -1.21 1.57 10.32
CA ASN A 85 -0.18 2.30 11.04
C ASN A 85 0.58 1.34 11.97
N VAL A 86 1.82 1.02 11.62
CA VAL A 86 2.67 0.12 12.41
C VAL A 86 3.42 0.92 13.47
N THR A 87 3.33 0.46 14.70
CA THR A 87 4.07 0.92 15.88
C THR A 87 4.90 -0.24 16.42
N LYS A 88 5.85 0.05 17.32
CA LYS A 88 6.68 -1.00 17.93
C LYS A 88 5.85 -2.02 18.72
N GLN A 89 4.71 -1.58 19.25
CA GLN A 89 3.83 -2.36 20.12
C GLN A 89 2.87 -3.25 19.33
N ASN A 90 2.44 -2.83 18.13
CA ASN A 90 1.45 -3.57 17.33
C ASN A 90 2.05 -4.36 16.16
N ARG A 91 3.39 -4.35 16.02
CA ARG A 91 4.10 -4.97 14.88
C ARG A 91 3.71 -6.43 14.67
N ASP A 92 3.64 -7.21 15.74
CA ASP A 92 3.42 -8.65 15.62
C ASP A 92 1.94 -8.98 15.34
N GLU A 93 1.02 -8.17 15.89
CA GLU A 93 -0.42 -8.32 15.67
C GLU A 93 -0.87 -7.85 14.28
N ILE A 94 -0.33 -6.72 13.81
CA ILE A 94 -0.75 -6.09 12.54
C ILE A 94 -0.33 -6.90 11.31
N VAL A 95 0.71 -7.73 11.42
CA VAL A 95 1.11 -8.66 10.35
C VAL A 95 -0.06 -9.59 10.01
N HIS A 96 -0.74 -10.12 11.02
CA HIS A 96 -1.89 -10.99 10.81
C HIS A 96 -3.04 -10.24 10.12
N GLU A 97 -3.32 -9.00 10.52
CA GLU A 97 -4.33 -8.16 9.87
C GLU A 97 -4.02 -7.84 8.40
N ILE A 98 -2.75 -7.54 8.11
CA ILE A 98 -2.28 -7.25 6.74
C ILE A 98 -2.43 -8.49 5.88
N VAL A 99 -1.97 -9.66 6.35
CA VAL A 99 -2.10 -10.94 5.62
C VAL A 99 -3.56 -11.28 5.37
N THR A 100 -4.40 -11.17 6.41
CA THR A 100 -5.86 -11.40 6.28
C THR A 100 -6.46 -10.46 5.23
N SER A 101 -6.10 -9.17 5.26
CA SER A 101 -6.61 -8.19 4.30
C SER A 101 -6.16 -8.50 2.86
N ILE A 102 -4.93 -8.99 2.66
CA ILE A 102 -4.44 -9.42 1.35
C ILE A 102 -5.22 -10.64 0.86
N GLU A 103 -5.47 -11.62 1.73
CA GLU A 103 -6.26 -12.81 1.40
C GLU A 103 -7.70 -12.47 1.05
N GLU A 104 -8.35 -11.59 1.82
CA GLU A 104 -9.68 -11.05 1.52
C GLU A 104 -9.72 -10.32 0.18
N CYS A 105 -8.64 -9.62 -0.18
CA CYS A 105 -8.55 -8.96 -1.48
C CYS A 105 -8.37 -9.92 -2.66
N ARG A 106 -7.77 -11.09 -2.41
CA ARG A 106 -7.53 -12.15 -3.39
C ARG A 106 -8.74 -13.06 -3.59
N ILE A 107 -9.50 -13.32 -2.52
CA ILE A 107 -10.66 -14.22 -2.53
C ILE A 107 -11.92 -13.35 -2.54
N GLU A 108 -12.58 -13.20 -3.69
CA GLU A 108 -13.92 -12.60 -3.68
C GLU A 108 -14.87 -13.53 -2.91
N LYS A 109 -15.43 -13.03 -1.80
CA LYS A 109 -16.64 -13.63 -1.23
C LYS A 109 -17.76 -13.45 -2.24
N SER A 110 -18.05 -14.53 -2.97
CA SER A 110 -19.28 -14.68 -3.73
C SER A 110 -20.45 -14.43 -2.77
N LYS A 111 -21.13 -13.30 -2.93
CA LYS A 111 -22.46 -13.10 -2.35
C LYS A 111 -23.48 -13.83 -3.21
#